data_AF-A0AA43ENN0-F1
#
_entry.id   AF-A0AA43ENN0-F1
#
_cell.length_a   1.000
_cell.length_b   1.000
_cell.length_c   1.000
_cell.angle_alpha   90.00
_cell.angle_beta   90.00
_cell.angle_gamma   90.00
#
_symmetry.space_group_name_H-M   'P 1'
#
loop_
_entity.id
_entity.type
_entity.pdbx_description
1 polymer ?
#
loop_
_entity_poly.entity_id
_entity_poly.type
_entity_poly.pdbx_seq_one_letter_code
_entity_poly.pdbx_strand_id
1 'polypeptide(L)'
;MTTVMGCLLAICALAWLPADLHAQGTGACGCTEQDKLDVKSRIQQTEAAMRELDRMIKFWQGRANGSMTLDDGATQQDMSSEEFRSTVLMGELGFVFYPAQIKGSRAFGAGTGPTCEVEIDPNATACLRGALQDHENVHAKACKANKSLNPFVDWRSSQTVVDYLKEEREGYQKENERLKREQEIQNKQCKPTQLDPSAKNQLRQTLAQQERNNQSNARLQTYGTALQGGGSR
;
A
#
# COMPACT_ATOMS: atom_id res chain seq x y z
N MET A 1 -72.19 -3.13 -27.87
CA MET A 1 -71.26 -4.13 -27.27
C MET A 1 -69.86 -3.71 -27.69
N THR A 2 -69.16 -2.91 -26.86
CA THR A 2 -68.05 -3.34 -25.96
C THR A 2 -66.88 -3.92 -26.77
N THR A 3 -65.64 -3.41 -26.77
CA THR A 3 -64.85 -2.86 -25.64
C THR A 3 -63.58 -2.16 -26.16
N VAL A 4 -63.04 -1.31 -25.29
CA VAL A 4 -61.75 -0.57 -25.27
C VAL A 4 -60.53 -1.50 -25.10
N MET A 5 -59.31 -0.95 -25.32
CA MET A 5 -57.95 -1.31 -24.87
C MET A 5 -56.99 -1.73 -26.01
N GLY A 6 -55.75 -1.24 -26.09
CA GLY A 6 -54.98 -0.39 -25.19
C GLY A 6 -53.65 0.00 -25.84
N CYS A 7 -53.21 1.20 -25.53
CA CYS A 7 -51.91 1.79 -25.85
C CYS A 7 -50.77 1.08 -25.08
N LEU A 8 -49.53 1.33 -25.51
CA LEU A 8 -48.22 1.01 -24.89
C LEU A 8 -47.46 -0.11 -25.61
N LEU A 9 -46.43 0.30 -26.36
CA LEU A 9 -45.07 -0.23 -26.23
C LEU A 9 -44.13 0.65 -27.06
N ALA A 10 -43.85 1.83 -26.51
CA ALA A 10 -42.61 2.55 -26.78
C ALA A 10 -41.66 2.25 -25.60
N ILE A 11 -40.36 2.20 -25.90
CA ILE A 11 -39.22 2.18 -24.96
C ILE A 11 -38.84 0.80 -24.40
N CYS A 12 -38.09 0.00 -25.19
CA CYS A 12 -37.17 -1.03 -24.68
C CYS A 12 -35.96 -1.20 -25.62
N ALA A 13 -35.30 -0.10 -26.00
CA ALA A 13 -34.06 -0.13 -26.80
C ALA A 13 -32.93 0.65 -26.12
N LEU A 14 -32.74 0.45 -24.82
CA LEU A 14 -31.60 0.97 -24.05
C LEU A 14 -31.19 -0.05 -22.98
N ALA A 15 -30.68 -1.21 -23.39
CA ALA A 15 -30.08 -2.17 -22.47
C ALA A 15 -29.03 -3.05 -23.15
N TRP A 16 -28.21 -2.47 -24.03
CA TRP A 16 -26.99 -3.11 -24.55
C TRP A 16 -25.87 -2.07 -24.52
N LEU A 17 -25.58 -1.56 -23.32
CA LEU A 17 -24.26 -1.00 -23.03
C LEU A 17 -23.37 -2.20 -22.71
N PRO A 18 -22.32 -2.48 -23.50
CA PRO A 18 -21.36 -3.50 -23.13
C PRO A 18 -20.78 -3.15 -21.76
N ALA A 19 -20.80 -4.12 -20.85
CA ALA A 19 -20.22 -4.05 -19.51
C ALA A 19 -18.68 -4.08 -19.54
N ASP A 20 -18.08 -3.44 -20.54
CA ASP A 20 -16.64 -3.35 -20.77
C ASP A 20 -16.24 -1.88 -20.96
N LEU A 21 -16.63 -1.04 -20.00
CA LEU A 21 -15.69 0.02 -19.59
C LEU A 21 -14.76 -0.58 -18.53
N HIS A 22 -13.92 -1.51 -18.98
CA HIS A 22 -12.57 -1.59 -18.45
C HIS A 22 -11.93 -0.23 -18.77
N ALA A 23 -12.07 0.72 -17.84
CA ALA A 23 -11.31 1.94 -17.87
C ALA A 23 -9.84 1.52 -18.02
N GLN A 24 -9.29 1.79 -19.20
CA GLN A 24 -7.89 1.60 -19.51
C GLN A 24 -7.09 2.57 -18.64
N GLY A 25 -6.85 2.20 -17.38
CA GLY A 25 -5.92 2.86 -16.48
C GLY A 25 -4.49 2.53 -16.88
N THR A 26 -4.07 3.00 -18.06
CA THR A 26 -2.70 2.83 -18.55
C THR A 26 -2.03 4.19 -18.66
N GLY A 27 -1.49 4.64 -17.53
CA GLY A 27 -0.68 5.85 -17.44
C GLY A 27 -0.75 6.48 -16.06
N ALA A 28 0.32 7.16 -15.66
CA ALA A 28 0.45 7.88 -14.38
C ALA A 28 -0.61 8.99 -14.15
N CYS A 29 -1.47 9.27 -15.15
CA CYS A 29 -2.65 10.13 -15.05
C CYS A 29 -3.95 9.40 -14.73
N GLY A 30 -3.92 8.07 -14.61
CA GLY A 30 -5.04 7.23 -14.18
C GLY A 30 -5.16 7.09 -12.66
N CYS A 31 -4.30 7.72 -11.87
CA CYS A 31 -4.37 7.70 -10.40
C CYS A 31 -5.57 8.50 -9.91
N THR A 32 -6.42 7.86 -9.10
CA THR A 32 -7.53 8.53 -8.41
C THR A 32 -7.01 9.50 -7.34
N GLU A 33 -7.85 10.39 -6.82
CA GLU A 33 -7.47 11.26 -5.69
C GLU A 33 -7.08 10.45 -4.45
N GLN A 34 -7.70 9.29 -4.24
CA GLN A 34 -7.29 8.35 -3.19
C GLN A 34 -5.88 7.81 -3.44
N ASP A 35 -5.54 7.42 -4.67
CA ASP A 35 -4.20 6.93 -5.00
C ASP A 35 -3.13 8.01 -4.78
N LYS A 36 -3.44 9.27 -5.09
CA LYS A 36 -2.54 10.41 -4.81
C LYS A 36 -2.30 10.59 -3.31
N LEU A 37 -3.37 10.45 -2.49
CA LEU A 37 -3.27 10.48 -1.04
C LEU A 37 -2.40 9.33 -0.52
N ASP A 38 -2.59 8.12 -1.07
CA ASP A 38 -1.84 6.93 -0.68
C ASP A 38 -0.35 7.07 -1.06
N VAL A 39 -0.04 7.54 -2.27
CA VAL A 39 1.34 7.85 -2.72
C VAL A 39 1.99 8.88 -1.80
N LYS A 40 1.29 9.98 -1.49
CA LYS A 40 1.83 11.02 -0.60
C LYS A 40 2.09 10.47 0.81
N SER A 41 1.17 9.66 1.33
CA SER A 41 1.32 9.01 2.63
C SER A 41 2.54 8.08 2.64
N ARG A 42 2.68 7.24 1.61
CA ARG A 42 3.80 6.30 1.50
C ARG A 42 5.15 7.01 1.36
N ILE A 43 5.22 8.16 0.68
CA ILE A 43 6.43 9.01 0.68
C ILE A 43 6.80 9.43 2.11
N GLN A 44 5.85 9.91 2.91
CA GLN A 44 6.13 10.30 4.31
C GLN A 44 6.61 9.13 5.15
N GLN A 45 5.99 7.97 4.97
CA GLN A 45 6.35 6.73 5.66
C GLN A 45 7.76 6.25 5.27
N THR A 46 8.07 6.18 3.98
CA THR A 46 9.41 5.76 3.50
C THR A 46 10.51 6.74 3.95
N GLU A 47 10.23 8.05 3.99
CA GLU A 47 11.16 9.03 4.54
C GLU A 47 11.38 8.87 6.05
N ALA A 48 10.33 8.53 6.81
CA ALA A 48 10.45 8.23 8.23
C ALA A 48 11.24 6.95 8.48
N ALA A 49 10.94 5.88 7.73
CA ALA A 49 11.66 4.61 7.78
C ALA A 49 13.14 4.78 7.47
N MET A 50 13.50 5.51 6.40
CA MET A 50 14.92 5.76 6.07
C MET A 50 15.67 6.52 7.16
N ARG A 51 15.06 7.53 7.79
CA ARG A 51 15.69 8.25 8.91
C ARG A 51 15.95 7.33 10.11
N GLU A 52 14.99 6.44 10.38
CA GLU A 52 15.12 5.49 11.47
C GLU A 52 16.15 4.42 11.17
N LEU A 53 16.18 3.91 9.95
CA LEU A 53 17.22 2.98 9.50
C LEU A 53 18.60 3.62 9.57
N ASP A 54 18.77 4.88 9.17
CA ASP A 54 20.05 5.59 9.31
C ASP A 54 20.48 5.72 10.79
N ARG A 55 19.51 5.90 11.73
CA ARG A 55 19.77 5.88 13.18
C ARG A 55 20.20 4.51 13.66
N MET A 56 19.46 3.46 13.30
CA MET A 56 19.73 2.08 13.67
C MET A 56 21.07 1.59 13.10
N ILE A 57 21.38 1.90 11.85
CA ILE A 57 22.66 1.55 11.21
C ILE A 57 23.82 2.15 12.01
N LYS A 58 23.75 3.44 12.38
CA LYS A 58 24.80 4.08 13.19
C LYS A 58 24.94 3.43 14.55
N PHE A 59 23.83 3.13 15.22
CA PHE A 59 23.81 2.44 16.51
C PHE A 59 24.49 1.07 16.42
N TRP A 60 24.09 0.23 15.47
CA TRP A 60 24.62 -1.12 15.31
C TRP A 60 26.06 -1.15 14.81
N GLN A 61 26.47 -0.19 13.98
CA GLN A 61 27.88 0.01 13.61
C GLN A 61 28.73 0.40 14.82
N GLY A 62 28.21 1.28 15.68
CA GLY A 62 28.86 1.66 16.94
C GLY A 62 28.99 0.51 17.94
N ARG A 63 28.05 -0.44 17.94
CA ARG A 63 28.22 -1.69 18.71
C ARG A 63 29.28 -2.60 18.11
N ALA A 64 29.30 -2.74 16.78
CA ALA A 64 30.26 -3.60 16.07
C ALA A 64 31.71 -3.23 16.35
N ASN A 65 32.00 -1.92 16.39
CA ASN A 65 33.35 -1.40 16.55
C ASN A 65 33.71 -1.09 18.02
N GLY A 66 32.84 -1.44 18.97
CA GLY A 66 33.04 -1.21 20.40
C GLY A 66 32.88 0.23 20.86
N SER A 67 32.41 1.16 20.02
CA SER A 67 32.17 2.55 20.41
C SER A 67 30.85 2.77 21.16
N MET A 68 30.02 1.74 21.26
CA MET A 68 28.72 1.76 21.96
C MET A 68 28.49 0.42 22.64
N THR A 69 28.23 0.43 23.95
CA THR A 69 27.92 -0.77 24.74
C THR A 69 26.61 -0.54 25.47
N LEU A 70 25.62 -1.42 25.27
CA LEU A 70 24.52 -1.57 26.22
C LEU A 70 24.65 -2.92 26.91
N ASP A 71 24.28 -2.97 28.18
CA ASP A 71 24.32 -4.17 29.01
C ASP A 71 23.05 -5.01 28.79
N ASP A 72 22.74 -5.30 27.53
CA ASP A 72 21.52 -5.98 27.08
C ASP A 72 21.80 -7.35 26.45
N GLY A 73 23.06 -7.78 26.39
CA GLY A 73 23.48 -9.06 25.84
C GLY A 73 23.33 -9.20 24.32
N ALA A 74 22.83 -8.17 23.62
CA ALA A 74 22.56 -8.25 22.19
C ALA A 74 23.84 -8.14 21.34
N THR A 75 24.09 -9.13 20.49
CA THR A 75 25.24 -9.20 19.59
C THR A 75 24.85 -8.93 18.14
N GLN A 76 25.83 -8.57 17.30
CA GLN A 76 25.60 -8.42 15.84
C GLN A 76 25.17 -9.73 15.16
N GLN A 77 25.34 -10.88 15.81
CA GLN A 77 25.00 -12.21 15.29
C GLN A 77 23.58 -12.66 15.68
N ASP A 78 22.86 -11.88 16.49
CA ASP A 78 21.52 -12.22 16.99
C ASP A 78 20.42 -12.12 15.92
N MET A 79 20.78 -11.79 14.67
CA MET A 79 19.91 -11.90 13.50
C MET A 79 19.41 -13.32 13.20
N SER A 80 19.98 -14.35 13.83
CA SER A 80 19.55 -15.74 13.61
C SER A 80 18.14 -16.03 14.16
N SER A 81 17.64 -15.22 15.11
CA SER A 81 16.26 -15.36 15.57
C SER A 81 15.31 -14.51 14.74
N GLU A 82 14.27 -15.15 14.21
CA GLU A 82 13.15 -14.45 13.57
C GLU A 82 12.52 -13.42 14.52
N GLU A 83 12.49 -13.71 15.81
CA GLU A 83 11.98 -12.85 16.88
C GLU A 83 12.72 -11.51 16.98
N PHE A 84 14.06 -11.52 16.89
CA PHE A 84 14.83 -10.28 16.90
C PHE A 84 14.53 -9.42 15.66
N ARG A 85 14.43 -10.06 14.48
CA ARG A 85 14.08 -9.36 13.24
C ARG A 85 12.67 -8.75 13.30
N SER A 86 11.68 -9.53 13.72
CA SER A 86 10.27 -9.10 13.73
C SER A 86 9.94 -8.11 14.85
N THR A 87 10.50 -8.32 16.04
CA THR A 87 10.10 -7.57 17.24
C THR A 87 10.94 -6.32 17.45
N VAL A 88 12.26 -6.42 17.23
CA VAL A 88 13.19 -5.31 17.49
C VAL A 88 13.33 -4.45 16.24
N LEU A 89 13.68 -5.05 15.09
CA LEU A 89 13.96 -4.27 13.89
C LEU A 89 12.68 -3.80 13.19
N MET A 90 11.76 -4.71 12.89
CA MET A 90 10.49 -4.35 12.23
C MET A 90 9.52 -3.63 13.17
N GLY A 91 9.59 -3.90 14.48
CA GLY A 91 8.85 -3.16 15.50
C GLY A 91 9.23 -1.69 15.53
N GLU A 92 10.53 -1.36 15.58
CA GLU A 92 11.03 0.03 15.52
C GLU A 92 10.59 0.74 14.23
N LEU A 93 10.65 0.06 13.09
CA LEU A 93 10.13 0.61 11.83
C LEU A 93 8.62 0.87 11.92
N GLY A 94 7.84 -0.04 12.47
CA GLY A 94 6.40 0.15 12.70
C GLY A 94 6.07 1.38 13.55
N PHE A 95 6.87 1.66 14.58
CA PHE A 95 6.72 2.84 15.44
C PHE A 95 6.91 4.17 14.72
N VAL A 96 7.75 4.23 13.68
CA VAL A 96 7.92 5.44 12.86
C VAL A 96 7.00 5.47 11.64
N PHE A 97 6.61 4.30 11.13
CA PHE A 97 5.75 4.16 9.95
C PHE A 97 4.30 4.61 10.22
N TYR A 98 3.74 4.18 11.36
CA TYR A 98 2.35 4.44 11.70
C TYR A 98 2.05 5.92 11.93
N PRO A 99 2.85 6.68 12.72
CA PRO A 99 2.62 8.12 12.91
C PRO A 99 2.85 8.95 11.65
N ALA A 100 3.68 8.46 10.71
CA ALA A 100 3.93 9.12 9.44
C ALA A 100 2.80 8.91 8.41
N GLN A 101 1.84 8.01 8.68
CA GLN A 101 0.72 7.77 7.78
C GLN A 101 -0.25 8.95 7.76
N ILE A 102 -0.61 9.43 6.58
CA ILE A 102 -1.66 10.43 6.43
C ILE A 102 -3.02 9.76 6.70
N LYS A 103 -3.80 10.35 7.61
CA LYS A 103 -5.16 9.87 7.94
C LYS A 103 -6.02 9.73 6.67
N GLY A 104 -6.65 8.58 6.50
CA GLY A 104 -7.50 8.27 5.34
C GLY A 104 -6.74 7.70 4.14
N SER A 105 -5.41 7.58 4.20
CA SER A 105 -4.66 6.79 3.22
C SER A 105 -4.83 5.29 3.45
N ARG A 106 -4.80 4.51 2.37
CA ARG A 106 -4.72 3.05 2.39
C ARG A 106 -3.25 2.61 2.50
N ALA A 107 -3.03 1.52 3.22
CA ALA A 107 -1.73 0.87 3.29
C ALA A 107 -1.79 -0.43 2.48
N PHE A 108 -0.76 -0.66 1.65
CA PHE A 108 -0.60 -1.88 0.87
C PHE A 108 0.75 -2.51 1.21
N GLY A 109 0.75 -3.83 1.33
CA GLY A 109 1.94 -4.62 1.65
C GLY A 109 2.66 -5.13 0.42
N ALA A 110 3.90 -5.52 0.64
CA ALA A 110 4.72 -6.28 -0.28
C ALA A 110 5.67 -7.15 0.53
N GLY A 111 6.20 -8.20 -0.09
CA GLY A 111 7.16 -9.08 0.55
C GLY A 111 7.92 -9.92 -0.45
N THR A 112 9.06 -10.41 -0.01
CA THR A 112 9.88 -11.37 -0.75
C THR A 112 9.77 -12.73 -0.08
N GLY A 113 9.35 -13.74 -0.83
CA GLY A 113 9.16 -15.10 -0.36
C GLY A 113 10.47 -15.90 -0.24
N PRO A 114 10.42 -17.11 0.35
CA PRO A 114 11.59 -17.98 0.52
C PRO A 114 12.14 -18.51 -0.81
N THR A 115 11.37 -18.42 -1.91
CA THR A 115 11.87 -18.75 -3.24
C THR A 115 12.51 -17.55 -3.96
N CYS A 116 12.63 -16.41 -3.26
CA CYS A 116 13.11 -15.12 -3.77
C CYS A 116 12.18 -14.49 -4.82
N GLU A 117 10.91 -14.89 -4.79
CA GLU A 117 9.80 -14.28 -5.52
C GLU A 117 9.32 -13.01 -4.82
N VAL A 118 8.88 -12.03 -5.60
CA VAL A 118 8.27 -10.82 -5.08
C VAL A 118 6.76 -10.97 -5.11
N GLU A 119 6.12 -10.74 -3.98
CA GLU A 119 4.68 -10.71 -3.81
C GLU A 119 4.24 -9.29 -3.45
N ILE A 120 3.35 -8.72 -4.25
CA ILE A 120 2.75 -7.42 -3.99
C ILE A 120 1.27 -7.62 -3.73
N ASP A 121 0.72 -6.94 -2.71
CA ASP A 121 -0.71 -6.95 -2.40
C ASP A 121 -1.53 -6.84 -3.71
N PRO A 122 -2.44 -7.78 -3.99
CA PRO A 122 -3.20 -7.79 -5.24
C PRO A 122 -4.08 -6.55 -5.40
N ASN A 123 -4.42 -5.87 -4.30
CA ASN A 123 -5.19 -4.63 -4.28
C ASN A 123 -4.33 -3.37 -4.40
N ALA A 124 -2.99 -3.50 -4.37
CA ALA A 124 -2.09 -2.36 -4.54
C ALA A 124 -2.35 -1.69 -5.88
N THR A 125 -2.58 -0.38 -5.84
CA THR A 125 -2.98 0.37 -7.03
C THR A 125 -1.80 0.52 -7.99
N ALA A 126 -2.07 0.74 -9.28
CA ALA A 126 -1.02 0.89 -10.29
C ALA A 126 0.01 1.98 -9.93
N CYS A 127 -0.42 3.01 -9.19
CA CYS A 127 0.41 4.15 -8.77
C CYS A 127 1.35 3.83 -7.61
N LEU A 128 1.13 2.73 -6.88
CA LEU A 128 1.97 2.26 -5.78
C LEU A 128 2.72 0.97 -6.12
N ARG A 129 2.12 0.09 -6.93
CA ARG A 129 2.61 -1.26 -7.21
C ARG A 129 4.04 -1.26 -7.72
N GLY A 130 4.40 -0.31 -8.60
CA GLY A 130 5.76 -0.17 -9.11
C GLY A 130 6.78 0.19 -8.02
N ALA A 131 6.41 1.04 -7.07
CA ALA A 131 7.30 1.43 -5.98
C ALA A 131 7.52 0.27 -4.99
N LEU A 132 6.45 -0.45 -4.65
CA LEU A 132 6.52 -1.65 -3.81
C LEU A 132 7.38 -2.74 -4.48
N GLN A 133 7.21 -2.94 -5.78
CA GLN A 133 8.06 -3.85 -6.56
C GLN A 133 9.53 -3.42 -6.54
N ASP A 134 9.82 -2.13 -6.69
CA ASP A 134 11.19 -1.61 -6.66
C ASP A 134 11.85 -1.83 -5.29
N HIS A 135 11.08 -1.76 -4.19
CA HIS A 135 11.53 -2.15 -2.84
C HIS A 135 11.88 -3.63 -2.79
N GLU A 136 10.92 -4.50 -3.08
CA GLU A 136 11.09 -5.95 -2.93
C GLU A 136 12.14 -6.53 -3.88
N ASN A 137 12.41 -5.88 -5.01
CA ASN A 137 13.50 -6.29 -5.89
C ASN A 137 14.88 -6.20 -5.22
N VAL A 138 15.06 -5.32 -4.22
CA VAL A 138 16.26 -5.26 -3.39
C VAL A 138 16.38 -6.54 -2.55
N HIS A 139 15.31 -6.91 -1.84
CA HIS A 139 15.25 -8.16 -1.07
C HIS A 139 15.40 -9.40 -1.94
N ALA A 140 14.74 -9.46 -3.10
CA ALA A 140 14.85 -10.57 -4.02
C ALA A 140 16.29 -10.76 -4.54
N LYS A 141 17.02 -9.66 -4.76
CA LYS A 141 18.44 -9.70 -5.14
C LYS A 141 19.30 -10.23 -3.99
N ALA A 142 19.10 -9.74 -2.77
CA ALA A 142 19.83 -10.22 -1.60
C ALA A 142 19.52 -11.69 -1.29
N CYS A 143 18.26 -12.11 -1.42
CA CYS A 143 17.82 -13.49 -1.32
C CYS A 143 18.57 -14.37 -2.33
N LYS A 144 18.57 -14.01 -3.62
CA LYS A 144 19.28 -14.80 -4.65
C LYS A 144 20.78 -14.92 -4.40
N ALA A 145 21.41 -13.90 -3.82
CA ALA A 145 22.84 -13.92 -3.50
C ALA A 145 23.17 -14.79 -2.28
N ASN A 146 22.24 -14.92 -1.33
CA ASN A 146 22.50 -15.52 -0.01
C ASN A 146 21.64 -16.76 0.29
N LYS A 147 20.83 -17.22 -0.67
CA LYS A 147 19.94 -18.36 -0.51
C LYS A 147 20.74 -19.63 -0.22
N SER A 148 20.38 -20.30 0.86
CA SER A 148 20.92 -21.62 1.19
C SER A 148 20.33 -22.71 0.29
N LEU A 149 21.08 -23.80 0.07
CA LEU A 149 20.53 -25.03 -0.51
C LEU A 149 19.48 -25.68 0.40
N ASN A 150 19.51 -25.37 1.71
CA ASN A 150 18.49 -25.79 2.65
C ASN A 150 17.29 -24.81 2.62
N PRO A 151 16.09 -25.24 2.18
CA PRO A 151 14.92 -24.36 2.05
C PRO A 151 14.34 -23.89 3.40
N PHE A 152 14.79 -24.46 4.52
CA PHE A 152 14.38 -24.05 5.87
C PHE A 152 15.24 -22.92 6.45
N VAL A 153 16.28 -22.47 5.74
CA VAL A 153 17.18 -21.40 6.19
C VAL A 153 16.82 -20.12 5.45
N ASP A 154 16.27 -19.14 6.18
CA ASP A 154 16.02 -17.79 5.67
C ASP A 154 17.34 -17.13 5.24
N TRP A 155 17.39 -16.54 4.03
CA TRP A 155 18.61 -15.88 3.53
C TRP A 155 19.10 -14.77 4.46
N ARG A 156 18.18 -14.12 5.20
CA ARG A 156 18.50 -13.10 6.20
C ARG A 156 19.35 -13.65 7.34
N SER A 157 19.34 -14.96 7.60
CA SER A 157 20.18 -15.57 8.64
C SER A 157 21.66 -15.53 8.30
N SER A 158 22.03 -15.25 7.05
CA SER A 158 23.43 -15.10 6.62
C SER A 158 23.95 -13.66 6.74
N GLN A 159 23.09 -12.71 7.10
CA GLN A 159 23.41 -11.28 7.14
C GLN A 159 23.77 -10.83 8.56
N THR A 160 24.61 -9.80 8.64
CA THR A 160 24.77 -9.03 9.88
C THR A 160 23.60 -8.07 10.04
N VAL A 161 23.30 -7.64 11.28
CA VAL A 161 22.25 -6.62 11.55
C VAL A 161 22.44 -5.37 10.68
N VAL A 162 23.69 -4.93 10.51
CA VAL A 162 24.00 -3.74 9.71
C VAL A 162 23.74 -3.97 8.22
N ASP A 163 24.04 -5.14 7.69
CA ASP A 163 23.79 -5.44 6.27
C ASP A 163 22.30 -5.52 5.98
N TYR A 164 21.53 -6.15 6.85
CA TYR A 164 20.06 -6.19 6.76
C TYR A 164 19.45 -4.79 6.80
N LEU A 165 19.87 -3.94 7.75
CA LEU A 165 19.36 -2.57 7.84
C LEU A 165 19.72 -1.71 6.61
N LYS A 166 20.92 -1.92 6.04
CA LYS A 166 21.30 -1.27 4.77
C LYS A 166 20.46 -1.75 3.60
N GLU A 167 20.12 -3.04 3.54
CA GLU A 167 19.22 -3.61 2.54
C GLU A 167 17.83 -2.99 2.62
N GLU A 168 17.20 -2.98 3.80
CA GLU A 168 15.91 -2.32 4.04
C GLU A 168 15.95 -0.83 3.65
N ARG A 169 17.05 -0.15 3.99
CA ARG A 169 17.24 1.27 3.67
C ARG A 169 17.36 1.50 2.17
N GLU A 170 18.05 0.62 1.45
CA GLU A 170 18.10 0.65 -0.01
C GLU A 170 16.72 0.37 -0.62
N GLY A 171 15.97 -0.58 -0.08
CA GLY A 171 14.58 -0.87 -0.46
C GLY A 171 13.69 0.37 -0.38
N TYR A 172 13.62 1.00 0.80
CA TYR A 172 12.85 2.23 0.99
C TYR A 172 13.35 3.41 0.16
N GLN A 173 14.66 3.50 -0.10
CA GLN A 173 15.20 4.51 -1.00
C GLN A 173 14.65 4.33 -2.42
N LYS A 174 14.69 3.09 -2.96
CA LYS A 174 14.16 2.79 -4.30
C LYS A 174 12.66 3.01 -4.40
N GLU A 175 11.93 2.62 -3.36
CA GLU A 175 10.51 2.89 -3.24
C GLU A 175 10.23 4.39 -3.29
N ASN A 176 10.90 5.19 -2.46
CA ASN A 176 10.68 6.64 -2.40
C ASN A 176 11.09 7.35 -3.71
N GLU A 177 12.20 6.94 -4.34
CA GLU A 177 12.61 7.42 -5.66
C GLU A 177 11.49 7.21 -6.69
N ARG A 178 10.84 6.03 -6.69
CA ARG A 178 9.72 5.73 -7.58
C ARG A 178 8.50 6.58 -7.24
N LEU A 179 8.09 6.63 -5.97
CA LEU A 179 6.93 7.40 -5.52
C LEU A 179 7.04 8.90 -5.85
N LYS A 180 8.23 9.49 -5.67
CA LYS A 180 8.49 10.90 -6.02
C LYS A 180 8.35 11.14 -7.52
N ARG A 181 8.78 10.21 -8.38
CA ARG A 181 8.53 10.28 -9.83
C ARG A 181 7.04 10.18 -10.15
N GLU A 182 6.32 9.25 -9.55
CA GLU A 182 4.86 9.12 -9.76
C GLU A 182 4.13 10.41 -9.34
N GLN A 183 4.48 10.98 -8.19
CA GLN A 183 3.95 12.26 -7.73
C GLN A 183 4.30 13.42 -8.68
N GLU A 184 5.52 13.47 -9.20
CA GLU A 184 5.92 14.48 -10.18
C GLU A 184 5.10 14.37 -11.48
N ILE A 185 4.90 13.15 -11.98
CA ILE A 185 4.09 12.91 -13.18
C ILE A 185 2.64 13.33 -12.94
N GLN A 186 2.06 12.95 -11.79
CA GLN A 186 0.71 13.36 -11.38
C GLN A 186 0.57 14.88 -11.31
N ASN A 187 1.58 15.58 -10.80
CA ASN A 187 1.53 17.04 -10.64
C ASN A 187 1.77 17.81 -11.94
N LYS A 188 2.65 17.32 -12.82
CA LYS A 188 3.11 18.06 -14.01
C LYS A 188 2.42 17.66 -15.30
N GLN A 189 2.19 16.36 -15.50
CA GLN A 189 1.79 15.80 -16.79
C GLN A 189 0.30 15.47 -16.85
N CYS A 190 -0.32 15.28 -15.70
CA CYS A 190 -1.74 15.00 -15.58
C CYS A 190 -2.51 16.30 -15.38
N LYS A 191 -2.44 17.16 -16.41
CA LYS A 191 -3.41 18.25 -16.50
C LYS A 191 -4.79 17.60 -16.58
N PRO A 192 -5.80 18.05 -15.81
CA PRO A 192 -7.15 17.65 -16.10
C PRO A 192 -7.40 18.03 -17.55
N THR A 193 -7.63 17.05 -18.43
CA THR A 193 -8.48 17.29 -19.59
C THR A 193 -9.67 17.99 -18.99
N GLN A 194 -9.93 19.25 -19.37
CA GLN A 194 -11.10 19.94 -18.87
C GLN A 194 -12.28 19.04 -19.22
N LEU A 195 -12.80 18.34 -18.21
CA LEU A 195 -14.04 17.61 -18.35
C LEU A 195 -15.02 18.67 -18.84
N ASP A 196 -15.70 18.39 -19.94
CA ASP A 196 -16.79 19.23 -20.35
C ASP A 196 -17.70 19.47 -19.12
N PRO A 197 -18.28 20.66 -18.96
CA PRO A 197 -19.11 20.98 -17.79
C PRO A 197 -20.19 19.92 -17.48
N SER A 198 -20.71 19.24 -18.49
CA SER A 198 -21.64 18.13 -18.36
C SER A 198 -21.01 16.91 -17.68
N ALA A 199 -19.88 16.41 -18.19
CA ALA A 199 -19.13 15.31 -17.58
C ALA A 199 -18.68 15.63 -16.15
N LYS A 200 -18.29 16.88 -15.87
CA LYS A 200 -17.94 17.34 -14.52
C LYS A 200 -19.14 17.32 -13.57
N ASN A 201 -20.32 17.74 -14.03
CA ASN A 201 -21.55 17.70 -13.23
C ASN A 201 -22.02 16.27 -12.98
N GLN A 202 -21.94 15.41 -13.99
CA GLN A 202 -22.30 14.00 -13.87
C GLN A 202 -21.37 13.28 -12.89
N LEU A 203 -20.05 13.51 -12.96
CA LEU A 203 -19.09 12.97 -12.00
C LEU A 203 -19.38 13.44 -10.57
N ARG A 204 -19.69 14.74 -10.37
CA ARG A 204 -20.08 15.26 -9.05
C ARG A 204 -21.35 14.61 -8.51
N GLN A 205 -22.34 14.40 -9.37
CA GLN A 205 -23.59 13.73 -8.98
C GLN A 205 -23.34 12.27 -8.58
N THR A 206 -22.50 11.55 -9.34
CA THR A 206 -22.11 10.17 -9.04
C THR A 206 -21.36 10.06 -7.72
N LEU A 207 -20.36 10.93 -7.48
CA LEU A 207 -19.61 10.95 -6.22
C LEU A 207 -20.52 11.27 -5.02
N ALA A 208 -21.40 12.26 -5.16
CA ALA A 208 -22.37 12.59 -4.13
C ALA A 208 -23.36 11.42 -3.87
N GLN A 209 -23.72 10.65 -4.90
CA GLN A 209 -24.55 9.46 -4.75
C GLN A 209 -23.81 8.33 -4.06
N GLN A 210 -22.53 8.12 -4.38
CA GLN A 210 -21.70 7.11 -3.74
C GLN A 210 -21.51 7.41 -2.24
N GLU A 211 -21.32 8.69 -1.88
CA GLU A 211 -21.22 9.09 -0.49
C GLU A 211 -22.54 8.91 0.28
N ARG A 212 -23.69 9.22 -0.34
CA ARG A 212 -25.01 8.90 0.22
C ARG A 212 -25.17 7.39 0.45
N ASN A 213 -24.71 6.56 -0.48
CA ASN A 213 -24.78 5.11 -0.36
C ASN A 213 -23.89 4.61 0.79
N ASN A 214 -22.67 5.14 0.94
CA ASN A 214 -21.77 4.79 2.03
C ASN A 214 -22.36 5.17 3.41
N GLN A 215 -22.93 6.37 3.53
CA GLN A 215 -23.63 6.80 4.75
C GLN A 215 -24.88 5.98 5.03
N SER A 216 -25.60 5.54 4.00
CA SER A 216 -26.74 4.64 4.14
C SER A 216 -26.31 3.26 4.64
N ASN A 217 -25.25 2.70 4.05
CA ASN A 217 -24.71 1.40 4.45
C ASN A 217 -24.18 1.42 5.89
N ALA A 218 -23.48 2.50 6.28
CA ALA A 218 -23.03 2.68 7.65
C ALA A 218 -24.21 2.72 8.65
N ARG A 219 -25.30 3.41 8.30
CA ARG A 219 -26.53 3.43 9.12
C ARG A 219 -27.17 2.04 9.22
N LEU A 220 -27.26 1.31 8.10
CA LEU A 220 -27.80 -0.05 8.09
C LEU A 220 -26.98 -1.00 8.95
N GLN A 221 -25.65 -0.88 8.95
CA GLN A 221 -24.77 -1.64 9.84
C GLN A 221 -25.05 -1.30 11.31
N THR A 222 -25.14 -0.01 11.66
CA THR A 222 -25.49 0.42 13.02
C THR A 222 -26.84 -0.14 13.49
N TYR A 223 -27.85 -0.14 12.63
CA TYR A 223 -29.16 -0.71 12.95
C TYR A 223 -29.12 -2.24 13.07
N GLY A 224 -28.37 -2.93 12.21
CA GLY A 224 -28.17 -4.38 12.29
C GLY A 224 -27.51 -4.81 13.61
N THR A 225 -26.49 -4.07 14.06
CA THR A 225 -25.82 -4.32 15.34
C THR A 225 -26.74 -4.04 16.53
N ALA A 226 -27.55 -2.98 16.48
CA ALA A 226 -28.52 -2.66 17.52
C ALA A 226 -29.64 -3.72 17.64
N LEU A 227 -30.05 -4.33 16.53
CA LEU A 227 -31.07 -5.38 16.50
C LEU A 227 -30.53 -6.74 16.98
N GLN A 228 -29.24 -7.04 16.76
CA GLN A 228 -28.61 -8.27 17.27
C GLN A 228 -28.25 -8.19 18.77
N GLY A 229 -27.99 -6.99 19.31
CA GLY A 229 -27.72 -6.78 20.74
C GLY A 229 -28.97 -6.74 21.64
N GLY A 230 -30.18 -6.69 21.08
CA GLY A 230 -31.45 -6.61 21.82
C GLY A 230 -32.09 -7.96 22.15
N GLY A 231 -31.50 -9.08 21.74
CA GLY A 231 -32.07 -10.43 21.82
C GLY A 231 -31.53 -11.32 22.95
N SER A 232 -31.02 -10.76 24.05
CA SER A 232 -30.66 -11.53 25.24
C SER A 232 -31.26 -10.90 26.48
N ARG A 233 -32.53 -11.23 26.73
CA ARG A 233 -33.15 -11.26 28.05
C ARG A 233 -34.06 -12.47 28.13
#